data_AF-A0A7Z9N3E9-F1
#
_entry.id   AF-A0A7Z9N3E9-F1
#
_cell.length_a   1.000
_cell.length_b   1.000
_cell.length_c   1.000
_cell.angle_alpha   90.00
_cell.angle_beta   90.00
_cell.angle_gamma   90.00
#
_symmetry.space_group_name_H-M   'P 1'
#
loop_
_entity.id
_entity.type
_entity.pdbx_description
1 polymer ?
#
loop_
_entity_poly.entity_id
_entity_poly.type
_entity_poly.pdbx_seq_one_letter_code
_entity_poly.pdbx_strand_id
1 'polypeptide(L)'
;MAEPKNGNNNRIPRGYDPEDTERRIKWLKEKKDIDFQDPPMNNPEDLKGIIENHIGFMKLPMAITGPLLVDGQYAQGEFFVPVSTLEGTLALSMSRGMYATFASGGIRVRHIKQELSRAPVFFFDNINDSFEFMNWINKNKDKIIEIAESTTRFGKVLRIDQYPIQNYLILDIVLDTQNAAGQNMVTLAAQVACDYIKEETGYNYMVESNFNSDKKASTRNMILGRGHSVVAETVLKNSVMKRILGITTDLVQKLQRPGPTISAMAGTTGTHLHISNALTAIYLATGQDTACVAENSIGHFQTEPADNNGLACRLTLPSLTVGTVGGGTRLLPQQQNLKILG
;
A
#
# COMPACT_ATOMS: atom_id res chain seq x y z
N MET A 1 34.87 8.62 45.04
CA MET A 1 34.34 9.27 43.82
C MET A 1 34.73 8.39 42.66
N ALA A 2 33.80 7.56 42.18
CA ALA A 2 34.03 6.76 40.98
C ALA A 2 33.44 7.54 39.80
N GLU A 3 34.31 8.01 38.92
CA GLU A 3 33.90 8.58 37.64
C GLU A 3 33.04 7.56 36.87
N PRO A 4 31.92 7.98 36.27
CA PRO A 4 31.17 7.10 35.38
C PRO A 4 32.05 6.81 34.16
N LYS A 5 32.44 5.54 34.00
CA LYS A 5 33.10 5.03 32.81
C LYS A 5 32.31 5.48 31.58
N ASN A 6 32.92 6.37 30.79
CA ASN A 6 32.53 6.63 29.41
C ASN A 6 32.76 5.34 28.60
N GLY A 7 31.83 4.40 28.74
CA GLY A 7 31.69 3.30 27.83
C GLY A 7 31.23 3.88 26.51
N ASN A 8 32.07 3.75 25.48
CA ASN A 8 31.71 3.89 24.07
C ASN A 8 30.55 2.92 23.77
N ASN A 9 29.32 3.30 24.13
CA ASN A 9 28.12 2.57 23.79
C ASN A 9 27.74 2.96 22.37
N ASN A 10 28.49 2.43 21.40
CA ASN A 10 28.07 2.33 19.99
C ASN A 10 26.89 1.34 19.85
N ARG A 11 25.88 1.47 20.71
CA ARG A 11 24.63 0.72 20.61
C ARG A 11 23.59 1.65 20.03
N ILE A 12 22.86 1.17 19.03
CA ILE A 12 21.66 1.85 18.52
C ILE A 12 20.79 2.17 19.73
N PRO A 13 20.32 3.43 19.92
CA PRO A 13 19.46 3.76 21.04
C PRO A 13 18.23 2.86 21.03
N ARG A 14 17.75 2.49 22.22
CA ARG A 14 16.62 1.56 22.41
C ARG A 14 15.65 2.15 23.42
N GLY A 15 14.49 1.52 23.51
CA GLY A 15 13.51 1.77 24.56
C GLY A 15 12.36 2.66 24.11
N TYR A 16 11.22 2.39 24.73
CA TYR A 16 9.90 2.95 24.44
C TYR A 16 9.30 3.64 25.67
N ASP A 17 10.07 3.81 26.74
CA ASP A 17 9.60 4.48 27.95
C ASP A 17 9.64 6.00 27.74
N PRO A 18 8.80 6.78 28.45
CA PRO A 18 8.83 8.25 28.36
C PRO A 18 10.23 8.84 28.59
N GLU A 19 10.97 8.31 29.57
CA GLU A 19 12.34 8.71 29.90
C GLU A 19 13.31 8.53 28.72
N ASP A 20 13.10 7.51 27.87
CA ASP A 20 13.94 7.29 26.70
C ASP A 20 13.76 8.40 25.66
N THR A 21 12.52 8.87 25.48
CA THR A 21 12.21 10.00 24.59
C THR A 21 12.75 11.30 25.17
N GLU A 22 12.56 11.56 26.46
CA GLU A 22 13.11 12.75 27.12
C GLU A 22 14.64 12.81 27.01
N ARG A 23 15.32 11.68 27.24
CA ARG A 23 16.78 11.58 27.09
C ARG A 23 17.22 11.90 25.66
N ARG A 24 16.49 11.44 24.64
CA ARG A 24 16.79 11.75 23.23
C ARG A 24 16.58 13.23 22.92
N ILE A 25 15.50 13.85 23.40
CA ILE A 25 15.22 15.28 23.23
C ILE A 25 16.30 16.13 23.92
N LYS A 26 16.66 15.78 25.16
CA LYS A 26 17.74 16.45 25.90
C LYS A 26 19.07 16.37 25.16
N TRP A 27 19.42 15.18 24.65
CA TRP A 27 20.62 15.00 23.84
C TRP A 27 20.61 15.85 22.57
N LEU A 28 19.47 15.97 21.87
CA LEU A 28 19.34 16.86 20.71
C LEU A 28 19.52 18.33 21.09
N LYS A 29 18.95 18.78 22.21
CA LYS A 29 19.14 20.13 22.73
C LYS A 29 20.61 20.41 23.04
N GLU A 30 21.28 19.51 23.76
CA GLU A 30 22.70 19.65 24.10
C GLU A 30 23.62 19.64 22.87
N LYS A 31 23.30 18.87 21.82
CA LYS A 31 24.15 18.72 20.63
C LYS A 31 23.88 19.71 19.52
N LYS A 32 22.65 20.19 19.40
CA LYS A 32 22.17 20.97 18.24
C LYS A 32 21.40 22.23 18.63
N ASP A 33 21.19 22.48 19.92
CA ASP A 33 20.39 23.60 20.44
C ASP A 33 18.96 23.63 19.89
N ILE A 34 18.38 22.44 19.66
CA ILE A 34 17.00 22.26 19.18
C ILE A 34 16.10 21.97 20.38
N ASP A 35 15.07 22.81 20.55
CA ASP A 35 14.01 22.61 21.53
C ASP A 35 12.74 22.11 20.81
N PHE A 36 12.44 20.81 20.94
CA PHE A 36 11.25 20.23 20.32
C PHE A 36 9.98 20.76 21.01
N GLN A 37 9.15 21.44 20.24
CA GLN A 37 7.83 21.91 20.64
C GLN A 37 6.80 20.79 20.38
N ASP A 38 5.72 20.78 21.15
CA ASP A 38 4.58 19.84 21.13
C ASP A 38 4.80 18.45 21.78
N PRO A 39 4.12 18.15 22.91
CA PRO A 39 4.23 16.86 23.59
C PRO A 39 3.54 15.73 22.82
N PRO A 40 3.89 14.46 23.12
CA PRO A 40 3.35 13.29 22.44
C PRO A 40 1.85 13.12 22.72
N MET A 41 1.06 12.86 21.67
CA MET A 41 -0.39 12.60 21.77
C MET A 41 -0.71 11.18 22.25
N ASN A 42 0.26 10.27 22.11
CA ASN A 42 0.21 8.87 22.52
C ASN A 42 1.35 8.59 23.49
N ASN A 43 1.17 7.66 24.43
CA ASN A 43 2.28 7.25 25.29
C ASN A 43 3.37 6.60 24.41
N PRO A 44 4.66 6.87 24.64
CA PRO A 44 5.74 6.27 23.85
C PRO A 44 5.69 4.74 23.78
N GLU A 45 5.14 4.08 24.79
CA GLU A 45 4.89 2.64 24.82
C GLU A 45 3.94 2.18 23.70
N ASP A 46 2.92 2.99 23.37
CA ASP A 46 1.94 2.74 22.31
C ASP A 46 2.56 2.81 20.91
N LEU A 47 3.84 3.23 20.79
CA LEU A 47 4.58 3.31 19.54
C LEU A 47 5.46 2.09 19.28
N LYS A 48 5.45 1.09 20.17
CA LYS A 48 6.23 -0.15 20.00
C LYS A 48 5.90 -0.91 18.72
N GLY A 49 6.87 -1.02 17.81
CA GLY A 49 6.66 -1.62 16.49
C GLY A 49 6.04 -0.67 15.45
N ILE A 50 5.98 0.63 15.75
CA ILE A 50 5.64 1.70 14.80
C ILE A 50 6.87 2.53 14.48
N ILE A 51 7.61 2.97 15.51
CA ILE A 51 8.80 3.79 15.33
C ILE A 51 9.79 3.63 16.49
N GLU A 52 11.07 3.44 16.16
CA GLU A 52 12.19 3.46 17.11
C GLU A 52 12.76 4.88 17.28
N ASN A 53 13.51 5.12 18.36
CA ASN A 53 14.19 6.40 18.60
C ASN A 53 13.27 7.62 18.61
N HIS A 54 12.05 7.45 19.13
CA HIS A 54 11.01 8.47 19.16
C HIS A 54 11.43 9.77 19.88
N ILE A 55 11.15 10.92 19.25
CA ILE A 55 11.43 12.28 19.75
C ILE A 55 10.20 13.21 19.73
N GLY A 56 9.04 12.73 19.31
CA GLY A 56 7.84 13.52 19.11
C GLY A 56 7.08 13.15 17.82
N PHE A 57 6.13 13.99 17.44
CA PHE A 57 5.23 13.79 16.31
C PHE A 57 5.29 14.95 15.31
N MET A 58 5.06 14.64 14.04
CA MET A 58 4.82 15.65 13.00
C MET A 58 3.32 15.82 12.79
N LYS A 59 2.78 17.02 13.05
CA LYS A 59 1.37 17.35 12.78
C LYS A 59 1.18 17.68 11.31
N LEU A 60 0.27 16.99 10.64
CA LEU A 60 -0.12 17.26 9.25
C LEU A 60 -1.56 17.82 9.20
N PRO A 61 -1.84 18.84 8.38
CA PRO A 61 -3.19 19.34 8.16
C PRO A 61 -4.12 18.25 7.62
N MET A 62 -5.35 18.20 8.15
CA MET A 62 -6.39 17.27 7.71
C MET A 62 -7.64 18.00 7.21
N ALA A 63 -8.37 17.36 6.31
CA ALA A 63 -9.66 17.80 5.81
C ALA A 63 -10.59 16.60 5.59
N ILE A 64 -11.89 16.88 5.47
CA ILE A 64 -12.89 15.92 4.99
C ILE A 64 -13.25 16.27 3.55
N THR A 65 -13.33 15.25 2.69
CA THR A 65 -13.78 15.38 1.30
C THR A 65 -15.04 14.56 1.06
N GLY A 66 -15.95 15.08 0.22
CA GLY A 66 -17.25 14.43 -0.03
C GLY A 66 -18.37 15.43 -0.31
N PRO A 67 -19.64 14.95 -0.33
CA PRO A 67 -20.04 13.56 -0.13
C PRO A 67 -19.64 12.67 -1.33
N LEU A 68 -19.31 11.41 -1.06
CA LEU A 68 -19.05 10.38 -2.06
C LEU A 68 -20.13 9.30 -1.98
N LEU A 69 -20.92 9.13 -3.04
CA LEU A 69 -21.90 8.04 -3.13
C LEU A 69 -21.25 6.83 -3.80
N VAL A 70 -21.22 5.69 -3.12
CA VAL A 70 -20.62 4.43 -3.58
C VAL A 70 -21.68 3.35 -3.71
N ASP A 71 -21.66 2.64 -4.84
CA ASP A 71 -22.34 1.36 -5.06
C ASP A 71 -21.28 0.26 -5.25
N GLY A 72 -20.83 -0.29 -4.12
CA GLY A 72 -19.81 -1.32 -4.03
C GLY A 72 -20.35 -2.65 -3.54
N GLN A 73 -19.53 -3.70 -3.70
CA GLN A 73 -19.81 -5.02 -3.13
C GLN A 73 -19.79 -5.01 -1.59
N TYR A 74 -18.87 -4.25 -1.00
CA TYR A 74 -18.65 -4.20 0.46
C TYR A 74 -19.00 -2.86 1.09
N ALA A 75 -19.26 -1.83 0.28
CA ALA A 75 -19.54 -0.47 0.72
C ALA A 75 -20.67 0.11 -0.13
N GLN A 76 -21.78 0.50 0.50
CA GLN A 76 -22.95 1.06 -0.17
C GLN A 76 -23.44 2.28 0.60
N GLY A 77 -23.66 3.39 -0.10
CA GLY A 77 -24.17 4.63 0.48
C GLY A 77 -23.21 5.80 0.41
N GLU A 78 -23.42 6.78 1.29
CA GLU A 78 -22.68 8.04 1.32
C GLU A 78 -21.50 7.97 2.29
N PHE A 79 -20.34 8.44 1.84
CA PHE A 79 -19.10 8.45 2.60
C PHE A 79 -18.49 9.86 2.63
N PHE A 80 -17.79 10.14 3.73
CA PHE A 80 -16.99 11.34 3.92
C PHE A 80 -15.54 10.91 4.12
N VAL A 81 -14.66 11.26 3.18
CA VAL A 81 -13.32 10.70 3.11
C VAL A 81 -12.32 11.64 3.81
N PRO A 82 -11.69 11.21 4.92
CA PRO A 82 -10.64 11.97 5.55
C PRO A 82 -9.37 11.96 4.71
N VAL A 83 -8.73 13.12 4.60
CA VAL A 83 -7.48 13.31 3.86
C VAL A 83 -6.51 14.15 4.67
N SER A 84 -5.22 13.84 4.58
CA SER A 84 -4.14 14.57 5.24
C SER A 84 -3.09 14.97 4.20
N THR A 85 -2.89 16.27 3.97
CA THR A 85 -1.99 16.75 2.89
C THR A 85 -1.42 18.13 3.16
N LEU A 86 -0.25 18.39 2.58
CA LEU A 86 0.38 19.71 2.51
C LEU A 86 0.22 20.36 1.12
N GLU A 87 -0.36 19.63 0.16
CA GLU A 87 -0.62 20.14 -1.18
C GLU A 87 -1.87 21.03 -1.17
N GLY A 88 -1.68 22.31 -1.43
CA GLY A 88 -2.77 23.27 -1.57
C GLY A 88 -3.79 22.81 -2.61
N THR A 89 -5.07 23.05 -2.36
CA THR A 89 -6.21 22.73 -3.23
C THR A 89 -6.54 21.25 -3.45
N LEU A 90 -5.70 20.30 -3.02
CA LEU A 90 -5.96 18.86 -3.25
C LEU A 90 -7.31 18.42 -2.69
N ALA A 91 -7.59 18.74 -1.41
CA ALA A 91 -8.86 18.38 -0.77
C ALA A 91 -10.07 19.02 -1.50
N LEU A 92 -9.95 20.28 -1.92
CA LEU A 92 -11.01 20.98 -2.65
C LEU A 92 -11.24 20.34 -4.03
N SER A 93 -10.18 19.96 -4.74
CA SER A 93 -10.24 19.27 -6.03
C SER A 93 -10.93 17.91 -5.90
N MET A 94 -10.55 17.13 -4.88
CA MET A 94 -11.19 15.85 -4.55
C MET A 94 -12.68 16.03 -4.22
N SER A 95 -13.03 16.98 -3.35
CA SER A 95 -14.44 17.29 -3.02
C SER A 95 -15.25 17.68 -4.26
N ARG A 96 -14.67 18.48 -5.17
CA ARG A 96 -15.35 18.86 -6.42
C ARG A 96 -15.63 17.65 -7.31
N GLY A 97 -14.67 16.73 -7.41
CA GLY A 97 -14.82 15.46 -8.14
C GLY A 97 -15.89 14.56 -7.53
N MET A 98 -15.83 14.35 -6.21
CA MET A 98 -16.82 13.54 -5.46
C MET A 98 -18.22 14.12 -5.58
N TYR A 99 -18.37 15.44 -5.47
CA TYR A 99 -19.67 16.09 -5.63
C TYR A 99 -20.21 15.97 -7.07
N ALA A 100 -19.36 16.03 -8.08
CA ALA A 100 -19.76 15.81 -9.48
C ALA A 100 -20.24 14.37 -9.73
N THR A 101 -19.56 13.37 -9.16
CA THR A 101 -20.00 11.97 -9.29
C THR A 101 -21.27 11.73 -8.48
N PHE A 102 -21.37 12.25 -7.26
CA PHE A 102 -22.56 12.22 -6.41
C PHE A 102 -23.80 12.75 -7.16
N ALA A 103 -23.71 13.96 -7.72
CA ALA A 103 -24.79 14.57 -8.50
C ALA A 103 -25.12 13.82 -9.80
N SER A 104 -24.24 12.92 -10.24
CA SER A 104 -24.43 12.07 -11.41
C SER A 104 -24.90 10.64 -11.10
N GLY A 105 -25.11 10.30 -9.82
CA GLY A 105 -25.60 8.98 -9.39
C GLY A 105 -24.56 8.11 -8.69
N GLY A 106 -23.40 8.67 -8.34
CA GLY A 106 -22.35 7.98 -7.58
C GLY A 106 -21.40 7.15 -8.44
N ILE A 107 -20.53 6.40 -7.77
CA ILE A 107 -19.50 5.55 -8.38
C ILE A 107 -19.83 4.09 -8.07
N ARG A 108 -19.86 3.25 -9.11
CA ARG A 108 -19.91 1.80 -8.96
C ARG A 108 -18.50 1.26 -8.78
N VAL A 109 -18.30 0.41 -7.79
CA VAL A 109 -17.00 -0.19 -7.48
C VAL A 109 -17.12 -1.69 -7.38
N ARG A 110 -16.17 -2.43 -7.96
CA ARG A 110 -16.07 -3.89 -7.83
C ARG A 110 -14.68 -4.26 -7.34
N HIS A 111 -14.64 -5.08 -6.30
CA HIS A 111 -13.42 -5.72 -5.82
C HIS A 111 -13.23 -7.00 -6.64
N ILE A 112 -12.04 -7.16 -7.22
CA ILE A 112 -11.75 -8.27 -8.13
C ILE A 112 -11.11 -9.42 -7.38
N LYS A 113 -10.07 -9.11 -6.58
CA LYS A 113 -9.32 -10.10 -5.78
C LYS A 113 -8.46 -9.43 -4.72
N GLN A 114 -8.03 -10.22 -3.74
CA GLN A 114 -7.09 -9.84 -2.68
C GLN A 114 -5.98 -10.89 -2.65
N GLU A 115 -4.77 -10.49 -3.05
CA GLU A 115 -3.62 -11.38 -3.20
C GLU A 115 -2.34 -10.63 -2.87
N LEU A 116 -1.74 -10.91 -1.71
CA LEU A 116 -0.44 -10.38 -1.35
C LEU A 116 0.57 -11.51 -1.33
N SER A 117 1.76 -11.27 -1.88
CA SER A 117 2.78 -12.31 -1.94
C SER A 117 4.14 -11.83 -1.47
N ARG A 118 4.97 -12.82 -1.13
CA ARG A 118 6.41 -12.66 -0.99
C ARG A 118 7.09 -13.67 -1.93
N ALA A 119 8.13 -13.23 -2.64
CA ALA A 119 8.79 -14.02 -3.66
C ALA A 119 10.26 -14.28 -3.34
N PRO A 120 10.54 -15.30 -2.51
CA PRO A 120 11.89 -15.83 -2.34
C PRO A 120 12.52 -16.31 -3.64
N VAL A 121 13.85 -16.31 -3.69
CA VAL A 121 14.65 -16.88 -4.78
C VAL A 121 15.62 -17.93 -4.25
N PHE A 122 15.68 -19.07 -4.93
CA PHE A 122 16.62 -20.18 -4.69
C PHE A 122 17.66 -20.26 -5.80
N PHE A 123 18.89 -20.64 -5.47
CA PHE A 123 20.03 -20.64 -6.38
C PHE A 123 20.53 -22.05 -6.67
N PHE A 124 20.92 -22.31 -7.91
CA PHE A 124 21.38 -23.61 -8.38
C PHE A 124 22.69 -23.47 -9.17
N ASP A 125 23.55 -24.47 -9.11
CA ASP A 125 24.79 -24.49 -9.90
C ASP A 125 24.53 -24.94 -11.35
N ASN A 126 23.49 -25.75 -11.56
CA ASN A 126 23.10 -26.22 -12.88
C ASN A 126 21.58 -26.19 -13.09
N ILE A 127 21.15 -26.24 -14.35
CA ILE A 127 19.74 -26.12 -14.72
C ILE A 127 18.94 -27.39 -14.38
N ASN A 128 19.56 -28.58 -14.39
CA ASN A 128 18.85 -29.82 -14.07
C ASN A 128 18.39 -29.84 -12.61
N ASP A 129 19.25 -29.37 -11.70
CA ASP A 129 18.94 -29.21 -10.28
C ASP A 129 17.71 -28.32 -10.07
N SER A 130 17.57 -27.23 -10.83
CA SER A 130 16.42 -26.34 -10.71
C SER A 130 15.13 -27.05 -11.14
N PHE A 131 15.16 -27.88 -12.19
CA PHE A 131 14.01 -28.69 -12.61
C PHE A 131 13.66 -29.79 -11.60
N GLU A 132 14.65 -30.47 -11.03
CA GLU A 132 14.44 -31.44 -9.96
C GLU A 132 13.81 -30.78 -8.73
N PHE A 133 14.32 -29.60 -8.34
CA PHE A 133 13.77 -28.79 -7.27
C PHE A 133 12.33 -28.34 -7.56
N MET A 134 12.03 -27.86 -8.77
CA MET A 134 10.66 -27.47 -9.15
C MET A 134 9.67 -28.65 -9.01
N ASN A 135 10.10 -29.85 -9.41
CA ASN A 135 9.32 -31.07 -9.23
C ASN A 135 9.15 -31.43 -7.75
N TRP A 136 10.19 -31.24 -6.95
CA TRP A 136 10.12 -31.44 -5.50
C TRP A 136 9.13 -30.46 -4.85
N ILE A 137 9.14 -29.17 -5.23
CA ILE A 137 8.17 -28.17 -4.75
C ILE A 137 6.74 -28.59 -5.08
N ASN A 138 6.49 -29.07 -6.31
CA ASN A 138 5.15 -29.52 -6.69
C ASN A 138 4.68 -30.74 -5.88
N LYS A 139 5.58 -31.69 -5.58
CA LYS A 139 5.27 -32.88 -4.77
C LYS A 139 5.01 -32.55 -3.30
N ASN A 140 5.68 -31.53 -2.76
CA ASN A 140 5.62 -31.15 -1.35
C ASN A 140 4.78 -29.89 -1.10
N LYS A 141 4.04 -29.41 -2.11
CA LYS A 141 3.30 -28.15 -2.07
C LYS A 141 2.39 -28.03 -0.85
N ASP A 142 1.61 -29.07 -0.57
CA ASP A 142 0.66 -29.06 0.55
C ASP A 142 1.37 -28.94 1.90
N LYS A 143 2.55 -29.57 2.05
CA LYS A 143 3.35 -29.47 3.27
C LYS A 143 3.97 -28.08 3.43
N ILE A 144 4.45 -27.49 2.33
CA ILE A 144 4.98 -26.13 2.33
C ILE A 144 3.89 -25.12 2.72
N ILE A 145 2.67 -25.30 2.19
CA ILE A 145 1.48 -24.51 2.53
C ILE A 145 1.17 -24.62 4.04
N GLU A 146 1.09 -25.84 4.57
CA GLU A 146 0.83 -26.09 6.00
C GLU A 146 1.83 -25.35 6.90
N ILE A 147 3.11 -25.41 6.55
CA ILE A 147 4.19 -24.78 7.31
C ILE A 147 4.10 -23.25 7.21
N ALA A 148 3.87 -22.69 6.02
CA ALA A 148 3.70 -21.26 5.85
C ALA A 148 2.50 -20.73 6.67
N GLU A 149 1.37 -21.42 6.60
CA GLU A 149 0.15 -21.06 7.32
C GLU A 149 0.29 -21.20 8.85
N SER A 150 1.19 -22.05 9.35
CA SER A 150 1.44 -22.17 10.80
C SER A 150 1.90 -20.87 11.48
N THR A 151 2.39 -19.90 10.69
CA THR A 151 2.87 -18.60 11.18
C THR A 151 1.76 -17.58 11.40
N THR A 152 0.54 -17.87 10.96
CA THR A 152 -0.57 -16.91 10.93
C THR A 152 -1.89 -17.57 11.32
N ARG A 153 -2.75 -16.80 11.99
CA ARG A 153 -4.12 -17.26 12.33
C ARG A 153 -5.14 -16.95 11.25
N PHE A 154 -4.83 -15.98 10.39
CA PHE A 154 -5.79 -15.39 9.44
C PHE A 154 -5.34 -15.54 7.99
N GLY A 155 -4.03 -15.60 7.76
CA GLY A 155 -3.49 -15.69 6.42
C GLY A 155 -3.68 -17.08 5.86
N LYS A 156 -3.99 -17.15 4.57
CA LYS A 156 -4.18 -18.41 3.85
C LYS A 156 -3.36 -18.39 2.58
N VAL A 157 -2.52 -19.40 2.35
CA VAL A 157 -1.76 -19.53 1.11
C VAL A 157 -2.73 -19.97 0.01
N LEU A 158 -2.88 -19.11 -1.00
CA LEU A 158 -3.75 -19.36 -2.14
C LEU A 158 -3.04 -20.23 -3.19
N ARG A 159 -1.76 -19.95 -3.42
CA ARG A 159 -0.90 -20.68 -4.36
C ARG A 159 0.57 -20.35 -4.13
N ILE A 160 1.41 -21.18 -4.75
CA ILE A 160 2.85 -20.98 -4.87
C ILE A 160 3.15 -21.05 -6.36
N ASP A 161 3.46 -19.91 -6.97
CA ASP A 161 3.81 -19.82 -8.39
C ASP A 161 5.34 -19.93 -8.54
N GLN A 162 5.80 -20.62 -9.59
CA GLN A 162 7.23 -20.91 -9.81
C GLN A 162 7.71 -20.20 -11.08
N TYR A 163 8.75 -19.36 -10.97
CA TYR A 163 9.34 -18.64 -12.10
C TYR A 163 10.83 -18.97 -12.23
N PRO A 164 11.20 -19.94 -13.09
CA PRO A 164 12.60 -20.24 -13.35
C PRO A 164 13.23 -19.13 -14.19
N ILE A 165 14.37 -18.61 -13.75
CA ILE A 165 15.13 -17.59 -14.44
C ILE A 165 16.61 -17.97 -14.35
N GLN A 166 17.22 -18.31 -15.49
CA GLN A 166 18.62 -18.78 -15.54
C GLN A 166 18.84 -19.95 -14.55
N ASN A 167 19.83 -19.83 -13.66
CA ASN A 167 20.17 -20.82 -12.64
C ASN A 167 19.53 -20.51 -11.28
N TYR A 168 18.41 -19.80 -11.24
CA TYR A 168 17.65 -19.55 -10.03
C TYR A 168 16.14 -19.71 -10.25
N LEU A 169 15.43 -19.95 -9.16
CA LEU A 169 13.98 -20.14 -9.15
C LEU A 169 13.35 -19.18 -8.17
N ILE A 170 12.42 -18.36 -8.65
CA ILE A 170 11.57 -17.56 -7.78
C ILE A 170 10.34 -18.38 -7.40
N LEU A 171 10.06 -18.45 -6.10
CA LEU A 171 8.81 -18.99 -5.57
C LEU A 171 7.93 -17.84 -5.11
N ASP A 172 6.87 -17.51 -5.84
CA ASP A 172 5.94 -16.47 -5.45
C ASP A 172 4.83 -17.07 -4.57
N ILE A 173 4.99 -16.94 -3.25
CA ILE A 173 4.07 -17.49 -2.26
C ILE A 173 2.95 -16.46 -2.04
N VAL A 174 1.76 -16.75 -2.58
CA VAL A 174 0.62 -15.83 -2.61
C VAL A 174 -0.37 -16.16 -1.50
N LEU A 175 -0.69 -15.17 -0.68
CA LEU A 175 -1.59 -15.29 0.46
C LEU A 175 -2.78 -14.33 0.38
N ASP A 176 -3.91 -14.77 0.92
CA ASP A 176 -4.96 -13.90 1.44
C ASP A 176 -4.53 -13.41 2.82
N THR A 177 -4.66 -12.10 3.08
CA THR A 177 -4.22 -11.48 4.35
C THR A 177 -5.36 -10.84 5.14
N GLN A 178 -6.61 -11.10 4.73
CA GLN A 178 -7.82 -10.58 5.35
C GLN A 178 -7.75 -9.05 5.50
N ASN A 179 -8.04 -8.54 6.70
CA ASN A 179 -8.07 -7.10 6.99
C ASN A 179 -6.69 -6.46 7.21
N ALA A 180 -5.62 -7.26 7.24
CA ALA A 180 -4.27 -6.74 7.39
C ALA A 180 -3.68 -6.37 6.02
N ALA A 181 -2.90 -5.28 5.98
CA ALA A 181 -2.11 -4.94 4.79
C ALA A 181 -1.12 -6.06 4.41
N GLY A 182 -0.72 -6.87 5.40
CA GLY A 182 -0.20 -8.23 5.17
C GLY A 182 1.30 -8.35 4.94
N GLN A 183 2.06 -7.27 4.73
CA GLN A 183 3.47 -7.36 4.32
C GLN A 183 4.36 -8.15 5.30
N ASN A 184 4.20 -7.94 6.62
CA ASN A 184 4.96 -8.70 7.63
C ASN A 184 4.49 -10.15 7.72
N MET A 185 3.19 -10.40 7.52
CA MET A 185 2.60 -11.73 7.55
C MET A 185 3.17 -12.60 6.41
N VAL A 186 3.16 -12.09 5.18
CA VAL A 186 3.68 -12.83 4.02
C VAL A 186 5.18 -13.03 4.08
N THR A 187 5.93 -12.08 4.65
CA THR A 187 7.37 -12.24 4.86
C THR A 187 7.67 -13.36 5.86
N LEU A 188 6.98 -13.40 7.00
CA LEU A 188 7.19 -14.45 8.00
C LEU A 188 6.78 -15.83 7.47
N ALA A 189 5.62 -15.92 6.80
CA ALA A 189 5.15 -17.16 6.20
C ALA A 189 6.14 -17.69 5.15
N ALA A 190 6.66 -16.82 4.28
CA ALA A 190 7.66 -17.19 3.28
C ALA A 190 8.99 -17.58 3.91
N GLN A 191 9.45 -16.88 4.95
CA GLN A 191 10.69 -17.19 5.66
C GLN A 191 10.63 -18.61 6.25
N VAL A 192 9.58 -18.94 7.00
CA VAL A 192 9.42 -20.26 7.63
C VAL A 192 9.27 -21.37 6.58
N ALA A 193 8.53 -21.11 5.50
CA ALA A 193 8.44 -22.04 4.38
C ALA A 193 9.82 -22.29 3.73
N CYS A 194 10.61 -21.24 3.51
CA CYS A 194 11.93 -21.35 2.93
C CYS A 194 12.96 -22.02 3.85
N ASP A 195 12.87 -21.80 5.17
CA ASP A 195 13.70 -22.51 6.15
C ASP A 195 13.45 -24.02 6.09
N TYR A 196 12.18 -24.44 6.04
CA TYR A 196 11.81 -25.84 5.82
C TYR A 196 12.35 -26.39 4.49
N ILE A 197 12.13 -25.66 3.38
CA ILE A 197 12.62 -26.08 2.06
C ILE A 197 14.15 -26.24 2.07
N LYS A 198 14.87 -25.32 2.71
CA LYS A 198 16.32 -25.38 2.86
C LYS A 198 16.76 -26.59 3.68
N GLU A 199 16.06 -26.91 4.76
CA GLU A 199 16.35 -28.10 5.59
C GLU A 199 16.18 -29.40 4.79
N GLU A 200 15.13 -29.50 3.97
CA GLU A 200 14.83 -30.71 3.20
C GLU A 200 15.70 -30.87 1.93
N THR A 201 16.10 -29.77 1.31
CA THR A 201 16.76 -29.79 -0.02
C THR A 201 18.22 -29.35 -0.02
N GLY A 202 18.66 -28.65 1.04
CA GLY A 202 20.00 -28.07 1.13
C GLY A 202 20.23 -26.79 0.31
N TYR A 203 19.27 -26.36 -0.52
CA TYR A 203 19.43 -25.16 -1.34
C TYR A 203 19.28 -23.87 -0.53
N ASN A 204 20.21 -22.93 -0.75
CA ASN A 204 20.14 -21.61 -0.14
C ASN A 204 19.14 -20.71 -0.85
N TYR A 205 18.60 -19.73 -0.13
CA TYR A 205 17.62 -18.79 -0.64
C TYR A 205 17.84 -17.36 -0.13
N MET A 206 17.23 -16.42 -0.81
CA MET A 206 17.01 -15.05 -0.35
C MET A 206 15.50 -14.80 -0.31
N VAL A 207 14.96 -14.36 0.83
CA VAL A 207 13.51 -14.24 1.07
C VAL A 207 12.80 -13.22 0.17
N GLU A 208 13.53 -12.21 -0.32
CA GLU A 208 12.99 -11.15 -1.18
C GLU A 208 13.83 -10.99 -2.45
N SER A 209 13.27 -11.39 -3.60
CA SER A 209 13.90 -11.31 -4.93
C SER A 209 13.71 -9.97 -5.65
N ASN A 210 12.96 -9.03 -5.06
CA ASN A 210 12.34 -7.86 -5.69
C ASN A 210 11.22 -8.16 -6.67
N PHE A 211 10.86 -9.42 -6.93
CA PHE A 211 9.85 -9.76 -7.94
C PHE A 211 8.45 -9.22 -7.57
N ASN A 212 8.01 -9.34 -6.31
CA ASN A 212 6.73 -8.76 -5.84
C ASN A 212 6.67 -7.24 -6.03
N SER A 213 7.83 -6.60 -6.21
CA SER A 213 7.97 -5.17 -6.42
C SER A 213 7.42 -4.33 -5.26
N ASP A 214 7.65 -4.78 -4.03
CA ASP A 214 7.23 -4.07 -2.81
C ASP A 214 7.77 -2.62 -2.82
N LYS A 215 6.84 -1.66 -2.77
CA LYS A 215 7.09 -0.20 -2.79
C LYS A 215 7.76 0.29 -4.08
N LYS A 216 7.52 -0.40 -5.21
CA LYS A 216 8.07 -0.05 -6.53
C LYS A 216 7.00 -0.20 -7.60
N ALA A 217 6.89 0.79 -8.48
CA ALA A 217 6.05 0.68 -9.68
C ALA A 217 6.60 -0.44 -10.58
N SER A 218 5.75 -1.39 -10.97
CA SER A 218 6.17 -2.48 -11.86
C SER A 218 5.06 -3.00 -12.77
N THR A 219 5.47 -3.45 -13.95
CA THR A 219 4.58 -4.13 -14.91
C THR A 219 4.00 -5.41 -14.32
N ARG A 220 4.75 -6.12 -13.46
CA ARG A 220 4.25 -7.30 -12.75
C ARG A 220 3.01 -6.95 -11.92
N ASN A 221 3.09 -5.90 -11.10
CA ASN A 221 1.95 -5.50 -10.25
C ASN A 221 0.78 -4.99 -11.09
N MET A 222 1.03 -4.43 -12.28
CA MET A 222 -0.03 -4.06 -13.22
C MET A 222 -0.79 -5.28 -13.76
N ILE A 223 -0.10 -6.38 -14.06
CA ILE A 223 -0.69 -7.57 -14.70
C ILE A 223 -1.23 -8.56 -13.67
N LEU A 224 -0.42 -8.91 -12.67
CA LEU A 224 -0.75 -9.93 -11.68
C LEU A 224 -1.51 -9.36 -10.48
N GLY A 225 -1.40 -8.06 -10.24
CA GLY A 225 -1.92 -7.40 -9.03
C GLY A 225 -1.04 -7.62 -7.80
N ARG A 226 -1.38 -6.89 -6.73
CA ARG A 226 -0.75 -7.01 -5.40
C ARG A 226 -1.62 -6.36 -4.31
N GLY A 227 -1.98 -7.09 -3.27
CA GLY A 227 -3.01 -6.63 -2.33
C GLY A 227 -4.38 -6.67 -3.00
N HIS A 228 -5.15 -5.59 -2.93
CA HIS A 228 -6.50 -5.50 -3.49
C HIS A 228 -6.49 -4.97 -4.92
N SER A 229 -7.16 -5.68 -5.82
CA SER A 229 -7.48 -5.19 -7.16
C SER A 229 -8.92 -4.68 -7.19
N VAL A 230 -9.11 -3.44 -7.66
CA VAL A 230 -10.42 -2.79 -7.77
C VAL A 230 -10.62 -2.13 -9.12
N VAL A 231 -11.86 -2.16 -9.59
CA VAL A 231 -12.33 -1.41 -10.77
C VAL A 231 -13.48 -0.51 -10.34
N ALA A 232 -13.44 0.73 -10.77
CA ALA A 232 -14.47 1.72 -10.49
C ALA A 232 -14.96 2.37 -11.78
N GLU A 233 -16.26 2.65 -11.85
CA GLU A 233 -16.85 3.38 -12.95
C GLU A 233 -17.94 4.36 -12.51
N THR A 234 -18.11 5.43 -13.28
CA THR A 234 -19.18 6.42 -13.11
C THR A 234 -19.52 7.03 -14.47
N VAL A 235 -20.73 7.55 -14.61
CA VAL A 235 -21.13 8.34 -15.78
C VAL A 235 -21.46 9.75 -15.32
N LEU A 236 -20.68 10.74 -15.75
CA LEU A 236 -20.93 12.14 -15.47
C LEU A 236 -21.96 12.70 -16.45
N LYS A 237 -23.00 13.34 -15.92
CA LYS A 237 -24.03 14.01 -16.74
C LYS A 237 -23.45 15.28 -17.36
N ASN A 238 -23.85 15.60 -18.60
CA ASN A 238 -23.42 16.83 -19.30
C ASN A 238 -23.67 18.10 -18.47
N SER A 239 -24.85 18.23 -17.85
CA SER A 239 -25.20 19.37 -17.01
C SER A 239 -24.29 19.50 -15.78
N VAL A 240 -23.89 18.37 -15.19
CA VAL A 240 -22.98 18.32 -14.05
C VAL A 240 -21.56 18.71 -14.47
N MET A 241 -21.06 18.16 -15.58
CA MET A 241 -19.74 18.52 -16.10
C MET A 241 -19.62 20.03 -16.38
N LYS A 242 -20.62 20.62 -17.02
CA LYS A 242 -20.62 22.07 -17.31
C LYS A 242 -20.70 22.91 -16.03
N ARG A 243 -21.62 22.57 -15.12
CA ARG A 243 -21.91 23.39 -13.92
C ARG A 243 -20.85 23.25 -12.83
N ILE A 244 -20.36 22.04 -12.57
CA ILE A 244 -19.47 21.73 -11.44
C ILE A 244 -18.02 21.69 -11.88
N LEU A 245 -17.73 21.09 -13.03
CA LEU A 245 -16.36 20.88 -13.50
C LEU A 245 -15.89 21.94 -14.52
N GLY A 246 -16.81 22.66 -15.15
CA GLY A 246 -16.50 23.64 -16.19
C GLY A 246 -15.96 23.04 -17.48
N ILE A 247 -16.32 21.78 -17.79
CA ILE A 247 -15.79 21.03 -18.94
C ILE A 247 -16.91 20.46 -19.83
N THR A 248 -16.55 20.03 -21.04
CA THR A 248 -17.40 19.28 -21.98
C THR A 248 -16.74 17.96 -22.36
N THR A 249 -17.54 16.98 -22.78
CA THR A 249 -17.03 15.67 -23.25
C THR A 249 -15.98 15.82 -24.36
N ASP A 250 -16.22 16.69 -25.35
CA ASP A 250 -15.29 16.90 -26.47
C ASP A 250 -13.94 17.46 -26.00
N LEU A 251 -13.95 18.39 -25.06
CA LEU A 251 -12.73 18.94 -24.47
C LEU A 251 -11.96 17.83 -23.74
N VAL A 252 -12.63 17.04 -22.91
CA VAL A 252 -11.98 15.95 -22.17
C VAL A 252 -11.38 14.93 -23.13
N GLN A 253 -12.11 14.50 -24.15
CA GLN A 253 -11.59 13.57 -25.15
C GLN A 253 -10.35 14.12 -25.88
N LYS A 254 -10.39 15.40 -26.27
CA LYS A 254 -9.24 16.05 -26.91
C LYS A 254 -8.01 16.05 -26.02
N LEU A 255 -8.18 16.31 -24.72
CA LEU A 255 -7.08 16.37 -23.74
C LEU A 255 -6.58 14.99 -23.31
N GLN A 256 -7.47 13.98 -23.24
CA GLN A 256 -7.12 12.62 -22.81
C GLN A 256 -6.47 11.80 -23.93
N ARG A 257 -6.83 12.03 -25.20
CA ARG A 257 -6.31 11.29 -26.35
C ARG A 257 -4.78 11.15 -26.42
N PRO A 258 -3.97 12.21 -26.19
CA PRO A 258 -2.51 12.06 -26.24
C PRO A 258 -1.91 11.38 -24.99
N GLY A 259 -2.67 11.24 -23.90
CA GLY A 259 -2.19 10.75 -22.60
C GLY A 259 -1.45 9.41 -22.69
N PRO A 260 -2.07 8.32 -23.19
CA PRO A 260 -1.42 7.02 -23.31
C PRO A 260 -0.12 7.05 -24.13
N THR A 261 -0.10 7.79 -25.25
CA THR A 261 1.09 7.91 -26.10
C THR A 261 2.24 8.61 -25.36
N ILE A 262 1.95 9.72 -24.68
CA ILE A 262 2.96 10.48 -23.93
C ILE A 262 3.46 9.68 -22.72
N SER A 263 2.56 9.04 -21.97
CA SER A 263 2.89 8.15 -20.85
C SER A 263 3.78 7.00 -21.29
N ALA A 264 3.47 6.35 -22.41
CA ALA A 264 4.29 5.28 -22.97
C ALA A 264 5.68 5.78 -23.39
N MET A 265 5.77 6.94 -24.05
CA MET A 265 7.05 7.56 -24.40
C MET A 265 7.91 7.89 -23.18
N ALA A 266 7.28 8.29 -22.07
CA ALA A 266 7.97 8.56 -20.82
C ALA A 266 8.35 7.29 -20.02
N GLY A 267 7.91 6.10 -20.46
CA GLY A 267 8.15 4.85 -19.75
C GLY A 267 7.37 4.71 -18.45
N THR A 268 6.26 5.44 -18.27
CA THR A 268 5.45 5.35 -17.06
C THR A 268 4.65 4.05 -17.01
N THR A 269 4.56 3.41 -15.84
CA THR A 269 3.72 2.22 -15.65
C THR A 269 2.28 2.64 -15.33
N GLY A 270 1.36 2.42 -16.27
CA GLY A 270 -0.03 2.86 -16.17
C GLY A 270 -0.30 4.17 -16.92
N THR A 271 -1.56 4.58 -16.93
CA THR A 271 -2.00 5.83 -17.57
C THR A 271 -3.05 6.51 -16.70
N HIS A 272 -2.63 7.53 -15.98
CA HIS A 272 -3.46 8.32 -15.08
C HIS A 272 -2.81 9.68 -14.83
N LEU A 273 -3.52 10.59 -14.16
CA LEU A 273 -2.99 11.92 -13.84
C LEU A 273 -2.29 11.96 -12.47
N HIS A 274 -3.00 11.63 -11.39
CA HIS A 274 -2.54 11.96 -10.03
C HIS A 274 -3.10 11.03 -8.93
N ILE A 275 -3.21 9.73 -9.22
CA ILE A 275 -3.63 8.70 -8.24
C ILE A 275 -2.76 8.77 -6.97
N SER A 276 -1.46 9.02 -7.14
CA SER A 276 -0.50 9.19 -6.05
C SER A 276 -0.90 10.24 -5.02
N ASN A 277 -1.44 11.38 -5.45
CA ASN A 277 -1.81 12.47 -4.54
C ASN A 277 -2.98 12.06 -3.66
N ALA A 278 -4.03 11.49 -4.28
CA ALA A 278 -5.20 11.01 -3.56
C ALA A 278 -4.85 9.89 -2.58
N LEU A 279 -4.09 8.87 -3.02
CA LEU A 279 -3.68 7.76 -2.17
C LEU A 279 -2.79 8.23 -1.01
N THR A 280 -1.80 9.08 -1.27
CA THR A 280 -0.94 9.64 -0.20
C THR A 280 -1.78 10.33 0.87
N ALA A 281 -2.73 11.17 0.45
CA ALA A 281 -3.54 11.92 1.39
C ALA A 281 -4.47 11.04 2.24
N ILE A 282 -5.07 10.01 1.63
CA ILE A 282 -5.90 9.03 2.35
C ILE A 282 -5.03 8.16 3.26
N TYR A 283 -3.84 7.74 2.82
CA TYR A 283 -2.97 6.82 3.56
C TYR A 283 -2.43 7.46 4.83
N LEU A 284 -2.00 8.71 4.74
CA LEU A 284 -1.59 9.50 5.91
C LEU A 284 -2.74 9.64 6.92
N ALA A 285 -3.95 9.92 6.43
CA ALA A 285 -5.13 10.09 7.29
C ALA A 285 -5.56 8.77 7.96
N THR A 286 -5.40 7.64 7.29
CA THR A 286 -5.95 6.33 7.73
C THR A 286 -4.89 5.35 8.23
N GLY A 287 -3.64 5.78 8.37
CA GLY A 287 -2.56 4.98 8.99
C GLY A 287 -2.02 3.84 8.13
N GLN A 288 -2.10 3.99 6.81
CA GLN A 288 -1.54 3.03 5.86
C GLN A 288 -0.03 3.27 5.67
N ASP A 289 0.67 2.28 5.11
CA ASP A 289 2.07 2.46 4.72
C ASP A 289 2.15 3.40 3.50
N THR A 290 2.56 4.65 3.73
CA THR A 290 2.59 5.67 2.69
C THR A 290 3.63 5.37 1.61
N ALA A 291 4.67 4.57 1.91
CA ALA A 291 5.65 4.17 0.89
C ALA A 291 5.02 3.24 -0.16
N CYS A 292 3.93 2.53 0.16
CA CYS A 292 3.17 1.74 -0.80
C CYS A 292 2.49 2.60 -1.86
N VAL A 293 2.42 3.94 -1.74
CA VAL A 293 1.96 4.77 -2.87
C VAL A 293 2.80 4.54 -4.12
N ALA A 294 4.09 4.23 -3.99
CA ALA A 294 4.98 3.96 -5.12
C ALA A 294 4.52 2.76 -5.98
N GLU A 295 3.86 1.76 -5.39
CA GLU A 295 3.34 0.59 -6.10
C GLU A 295 1.82 0.62 -6.29
N ASN A 296 1.08 1.25 -5.36
CA ASN A 296 -0.39 1.31 -5.35
C ASN A 296 -0.94 2.39 -6.29
N SER A 297 -0.11 3.37 -6.66
CA SER A 297 -0.52 4.46 -7.56
C SER A 297 -0.47 4.12 -9.04
N ILE A 298 0.03 2.93 -9.41
CA ILE A 298 -0.07 2.46 -10.79
C ILE A 298 -1.53 2.12 -11.11
N GLY A 299 -2.01 2.51 -12.28
CA GLY A 299 -3.38 2.23 -12.69
C GLY A 299 -3.70 2.69 -14.09
N HIS A 300 -4.92 2.42 -14.53
CA HIS A 300 -5.41 2.85 -15.84
C HIS A 300 -6.70 3.64 -15.65
N PHE A 301 -6.69 4.89 -16.08
CA PHE A 301 -7.84 5.76 -16.13
C PHE A 301 -8.21 6.04 -17.59
N GLN A 302 -9.49 5.86 -17.92
CA GLN A 302 -10.01 6.10 -19.26
C GLN A 302 -11.36 6.79 -19.19
N THR A 303 -11.66 7.52 -20.26
CA THR A 303 -12.95 8.20 -20.43
C THR A 303 -13.52 7.93 -21.80
N GLU A 304 -14.83 7.78 -21.89
CA GLU A 304 -15.57 7.57 -23.14
C GLU A 304 -16.82 8.46 -23.19
N PRO A 305 -17.27 8.88 -24.37
CA PRO A 305 -18.59 9.48 -24.52
C PRO A 305 -19.69 8.58 -23.95
N ALA A 306 -20.65 9.18 -23.27
CA ALA A 306 -21.88 8.52 -22.86
C ALA A 306 -23.10 9.26 -23.43
N ASP A 307 -24.27 8.63 -23.32
CA ASP A 307 -25.53 9.20 -23.79
C ASP A 307 -25.77 10.63 -23.28
N ASN A 308 -26.50 11.42 -24.07
CA ASN A 308 -26.83 12.82 -23.76
C ASN A 308 -25.60 13.73 -23.55
N ASN A 309 -24.51 13.47 -24.29
CA ASN A 309 -23.21 14.15 -24.13
C ASN A 309 -22.66 14.01 -22.71
N GLY A 310 -22.90 12.87 -22.08
CA GLY A 310 -22.25 12.49 -20.82
C GLY A 310 -20.81 12.03 -21.04
N LEU A 311 -20.16 11.65 -19.95
CA LEU A 311 -18.81 11.07 -19.98
C LEU A 311 -18.74 9.89 -19.02
N ALA A 312 -18.51 8.69 -19.55
CA ALA A 312 -18.16 7.54 -18.74
C ALA A 312 -16.68 7.66 -18.32
N CYS A 313 -16.40 7.44 -17.04
CA CYS A 313 -15.05 7.42 -16.48
C CYS A 313 -14.81 6.05 -15.85
N ARG A 314 -13.67 5.42 -16.14
CA ARG A 314 -13.29 4.11 -15.58
C ARG A 314 -11.88 4.18 -15.02
N LEU A 315 -11.69 3.57 -13.86
CA LEU A 315 -10.41 3.47 -13.17
C LEU A 315 -10.16 2.02 -12.75
N THR A 316 -8.98 1.50 -13.09
CA THR A 316 -8.49 0.21 -12.62
C THR A 316 -7.25 0.42 -11.74
N LEU A 317 -7.30 -0.08 -10.52
CA LEU A 317 -6.18 -0.09 -9.56
C LEU A 317 -5.88 -1.55 -9.21
N PRO A 318 -4.82 -2.15 -9.75
CA PRO A 318 -4.56 -3.58 -9.58
C PRO A 318 -3.83 -3.93 -8.28
N SER A 319 -3.24 -2.93 -7.60
CA SER A 319 -2.19 -3.15 -6.62
C SER A 319 -2.38 -2.42 -5.29
N LEU A 320 -3.62 -2.28 -4.77
CA LEU A 320 -3.83 -1.56 -3.51
C LEU A 320 -3.44 -2.41 -2.28
N THR A 321 -2.26 -2.17 -1.74
CA THR A 321 -1.82 -2.76 -0.45
C THR A 321 -2.30 -1.88 0.70
N VAL A 322 -3.44 -2.22 1.30
CA VAL A 322 -4.10 -1.48 2.41
C VAL A 322 -4.61 -2.45 3.47
N GLY A 323 -4.84 -1.95 4.69
CA GLY A 323 -5.44 -2.72 5.77
C GLY A 323 -6.13 -1.84 6.81
N THR A 324 -7.02 -2.43 7.60
CA THR A 324 -7.75 -1.76 8.69
C THR A 324 -7.28 -2.20 10.08
N VAL A 325 -6.34 -3.15 10.13
CA VAL A 325 -5.68 -3.61 11.37
C VAL A 325 -4.17 -3.64 11.21
N GLY A 326 -3.45 -3.37 12.30
CA GLY A 326 -2.00 -3.39 12.36
C GLY A 326 -1.32 -2.12 11.82
N GLY A 327 0.00 -2.01 12.03
CA GLY A 327 0.76 -0.83 11.61
C GLY A 327 0.18 0.48 12.15
N GLY A 328 0.19 1.53 11.33
CA GLY A 328 -0.26 2.87 11.70
C GLY A 328 -1.77 2.98 12.00
N THR A 329 -2.58 2.02 11.57
CA THR A 329 -4.04 2.00 11.81
C THR A 329 -4.39 1.92 13.29
N ARG A 330 -3.45 1.53 14.16
CA ARG A 330 -3.66 1.44 15.61
C ARG A 330 -3.56 2.78 16.33
N LEU A 331 -3.01 3.81 15.68
CA LEU A 331 -2.86 5.13 16.27
C LEU A 331 -4.23 5.81 16.37
N LEU A 332 -4.49 6.49 17.49
CA LEU A 332 -5.81 7.02 17.81
C LEU A 332 -6.39 7.94 16.72
N PRO A 333 -5.66 8.92 16.15
CA PRO A 333 -6.19 9.77 15.08
C PRO A 333 -6.59 8.96 13.83
N GLN A 334 -5.75 8.00 13.44
CA GLN A 334 -5.98 7.13 12.28
C GLN A 334 -7.17 6.20 12.52
N GLN A 335 -7.34 5.66 13.73
CA GLN A 335 -8.53 4.87 14.10
C GLN A 335 -9.82 5.70 14.01
N GLN A 336 -9.80 6.95 14.48
CA GLN A 336 -10.95 7.84 14.37
C GLN A 336 -11.31 8.12 12.92
N ASN A 337 -10.31 8.33 12.06
CA ASN A 337 -10.50 8.52 10.62
C ASN A 337 -11.04 7.26 9.92
N LEU A 338 -10.57 6.07 10.32
CA LEU A 338 -11.15 4.81 9.83
C LEU A 338 -12.62 4.69 10.23
N LYS A 339 -13.00 5.01 11.48
CA LYS A 339 -14.40 5.00 11.93
C LYS A 339 -15.32 5.95 11.17
N ILE A 340 -14.79 7.04 10.61
CA ILE A 340 -15.57 7.94 9.73
C ILE A 340 -15.98 7.21 8.44
N LEU A 341 -15.15 6.28 7.96
CA LEU A 341 -15.43 5.47 6.77
C LEU A 341 -16.32 4.25 7.04
N GLY A 342 -16.52 3.87 8.31
CA GLY A 342 -17.28 2.69 8.75
C GLY A 342 -16.38 1.52 9.12
#